data_AF-A0A9N9QDM6-F1
#
_entry.id   AF-A0A9N9QDM6-F1
#
_cell.length_a   1.000
_cell.length_b   1.000
_cell.length_c   1.000
_cell.angle_alpha   90.00
_cell.angle_beta   90.00
_cell.angle_gamma   90.00
#
_symmetry.space_group_name_H-M   'P 1'
#
loop_
_entity.id
_entity.type
_entity.pdbx_description
1 polymer ?
#
loop_
_entity_poly.entity_id
_entity_poly.type
_entity_poly.pdbx_seq_one_letter_code
_entity_poly.pdbx_strand_id
1 'polypeptide(L)'
;MEHSSILTTPPSNISSQTFHIAGILTDIYGLQELPSSCKSVTVLWLLNPRLKTKEDMASIASKCIESWNQESGEKKTGLLAIAFDQRNHGTREVTPLSNESWRQGNENHAQDMFSIYHGTACDTSLLIDHLGSYILLAQDDPSIDRHMVLGVSLGGHAAWQVLFSEPRITAGVVIIGCPDYINVMTDRARLSKLPTYTSTNGATFLGSKHFPQSLITVAQKYDPKSLFFGTSPIPSLSPSEQSRLRPTLESTIKGKRILVCSGADDKLVPYKSSEPFLTFLKEATGKDGWWDGDVYLEDNVYPGVGHAFSEGMVRDAIRFVNDTLASPPAAKI
;
A
#
# COMPACT_ATOMS: atom_id res chain seq x y z
N MET A 1 14.78 8.12 -16.96
CA MET A 1 13.80 7.81 -15.90
C MET A 1 14.15 6.43 -15.39
N GLU A 2 14.49 6.31 -14.11
CA GLU A 2 14.60 5.00 -13.48
C GLU A 2 13.18 4.60 -13.07
N HIS A 3 12.61 3.65 -13.80
CA HIS A 3 11.37 2.99 -13.41
C HIS A 3 11.67 2.07 -12.22
N SER A 4 10.68 1.85 -11.33
CA SER A 4 10.79 0.79 -10.34
C SER A 4 10.95 -0.55 -11.08
N SER A 5 12.15 -1.10 -11.06
CA SER A 5 12.40 -2.44 -11.59
C SER A 5 11.87 -3.46 -10.58
N ILE A 6 10.91 -4.29 -11.02
CA ILE A 6 10.53 -5.50 -10.31
C ILE A 6 11.42 -6.62 -10.82
N LEU A 7 11.99 -7.43 -9.93
CA LEU A 7 12.73 -8.62 -10.32
C LEU A 7 11.78 -9.63 -10.98
N THR A 8 11.83 -9.70 -12.31
CA THR A 8 11.02 -10.61 -13.13
C THR A 8 11.70 -11.96 -13.27
N THR A 9 11.77 -12.75 -12.20
CA THR A 9 11.88 -14.21 -12.37
C THR A 9 10.55 -14.72 -12.92
N PRO A 10 10.54 -15.58 -13.97
CA PRO A 10 9.30 -16.07 -14.55
C PRO A 10 8.43 -16.68 -13.46
N PRO A 11 7.13 -16.36 -13.41
CA PRO A 11 6.23 -16.94 -12.41
C PRO A 11 6.24 -18.45 -12.58
N SER A 12 6.25 -19.15 -11.46
CA SER A 12 5.91 -20.56 -11.43
C SER A 12 4.44 -20.78 -11.83
N ASN A 13 4.09 -22.04 -12.12
CA ASN A 13 2.79 -22.45 -12.64
C ASN A 13 1.65 -22.38 -11.59
N ILE A 14 1.47 -21.25 -10.92
CA ILE A 14 0.26 -20.99 -10.13
C ILE A 14 -0.88 -20.61 -11.05
N SER A 15 -2.07 -21.14 -10.82
CA SER A 15 -3.27 -20.83 -11.58
C SER A 15 -3.58 -19.33 -11.53
N SER A 16 -4.02 -18.79 -12.66
CA SER A 16 -4.45 -17.40 -12.80
C SER A 16 -5.75 -17.36 -13.58
N GLN A 17 -6.77 -16.68 -13.05
CA GLN A 17 -8.07 -16.50 -13.69
C GLN A 17 -8.51 -15.04 -13.57
N THR A 18 -8.95 -14.45 -14.67
CA THR A 18 -9.44 -13.06 -14.69
C THR A 18 -10.96 -13.03 -14.56
N PHE A 19 -11.46 -12.27 -13.59
CA PHE A 19 -12.88 -12.03 -13.35
C PHE A 19 -13.23 -10.56 -13.59
N HIS A 20 -14.49 -10.31 -13.96
CA HIS A 20 -15.03 -8.97 -14.16
C HIS A 20 -15.85 -8.60 -12.92
N ILE A 21 -15.21 -8.00 -11.92
CA ILE A 21 -15.82 -7.70 -10.61
C ILE A 21 -16.08 -6.21 -10.53
N ALA A 22 -17.34 -5.79 -10.35
CA ALA A 22 -17.74 -4.38 -10.30
C ALA A 22 -17.23 -3.52 -11.48
N GLY A 23 -17.08 -4.13 -12.67
CA GLY A 23 -16.54 -3.47 -13.86
C GLY A 23 -15.02 -3.34 -13.92
N ILE A 24 -14.29 -4.03 -13.03
CA ILE A 24 -12.82 -4.05 -12.97
C ILE A 24 -12.32 -5.45 -13.32
N LEU A 25 -11.38 -5.53 -14.27
CA LEU A 25 -10.65 -6.77 -14.57
C LEU A 25 -9.75 -7.11 -13.38
N THR A 26 -10.04 -8.25 -12.75
CA THR A 26 -9.44 -8.69 -11.49
C THR A 26 -8.82 -10.06 -11.70
N ASP A 27 -7.50 -10.13 -11.65
CA ASP A 27 -6.74 -11.37 -11.76
C ASP A 27 -6.65 -12.03 -10.40
N ILE A 28 -7.02 -13.31 -10.35
CA ILE A 28 -7.05 -14.10 -9.13
C ILE A 28 -6.07 -15.26 -9.31
N TYR A 29 -5.03 -15.25 -8.47
CA TYR A 29 -3.98 -16.24 -8.43
C TYR A 29 -4.21 -17.21 -7.27
N GLY A 30 -3.98 -18.51 -7.50
CA GLY A 30 -3.98 -19.51 -6.43
C GLY A 30 -5.27 -20.30 -6.26
N LEU A 31 -6.29 -20.10 -7.10
CA LEU A 31 -7.61 -20.76 -6.93
C LEU A 31 -7.52 -22.28 -6.99
N GLN A 32 -6.74 -22.82 -7.92
CA GLN A 32 -6.55 -24.28 -8.06
C GLN A 32 -5.56 -24.84 -7.03
N GLU A 33 -4.85 -23.96 -6.32
CA GLU A 33 -3.84 -24.29 -5.33
C GLU A 33 -4.37 -24.16 -3.89
N LEU A 34 -5.66 -23.86 -3.72
CA LEU A 34 -6.30 -23.89 -2.41
C LEU A 34 -6.29 -25.32 -1.85
N PRO A 35 -5.81 -25.53 -0.61
CA PRO A 35 -5.85 -26.84 0.02
C PRO A 35 -7.30 -27.34 0.14
N SER A 36 -7.57 -28.59 -0.22
CA SER A 36 -8.92 -29.18 -0.08
C SER A 36 -9.41 -29.24 1.38
N SER A 37 -8.48 -29.21 2.34
CA SER A 37 -8.76 -29.14 3.77
C SER A 37 -9.07 -27.73 4.28
N CYS A 38 -8.83 -26.68 3.49
CA CYS A 38 -8.98 -25.30 3.98
C CYS A 38 -10.45 -24.98 4.26
N LYS A 39 -10.70 -24.26 5.36
CA LYS A 39 -12.02 -23.76 5.77
C LYS A 39 -12.11 -22.24 5.71
N SER A 40 -10.96 -21.61 5.51
CA SER A 40 -10.80 -20.17 5.43
C SER A 40 -9.81 -19.83 4.32
N VAL A 41 -9.97 -18.63 3.76
CA VAL A 41 -9.05 -18.06 2.78
C VAL A 41 -8.66 -16.66 3.25
N THR A 42 -7.36 -16.41 3.27
CA THR A 42 -6.82 -15.05 3.35
C THR A 42 -6.54 -14.54 1.95
N VAL A 43 -6.88 -13.28 1.69
CA VAL A 43 -6.68 -12.63 0.39
C VAL A 43 -5.59 -11.58 0.49
N LEU A 44 -4.57 -11.68 -0.36
CA LEU A 44 -3.50 -10.69 -0.54
C LEU A 44 -3.77 -9.82 -1.78
N TRP A 45 -4.15 -8.56 -1.56
CA TRP A 45 -4.34 -7.58 -2.63
C TRP A 45 -2.99 -7.00 -3.07
N LEU A 46 -2.71 -7.07 -4.36
CA LEU A 46 -1.44 -6.67 -4.97
C LEU A 46 -1.62 -5.39 -5.80
N LEU A 47 -0.93 -4.33 -5.39
CA LEU A 47 -1.01 -3.01 -6.01
C LEU A 47 0.30 -2.69 -6.76
N ASN A 48 0.22 -2.63 -8.08
CA ASN A 48 1.35 -2.43 -8.99
C ASN A 48 2.06 -1.05 -8.88
N PRO A 49 3.30 -0.92 -9.33
CA PRO A 49 3.97 0.39 -9.39
C PRO A 49 3.50 1.23 -10.59
N ARG A 50 3.91 2.51 -10.59
CA ARG A 50 3.58 3.48 -11.65
C ARG A 50 4.13 3.01 -12.99
N LEU A 51 3.36 3.20 -14.07
CA LEU A 51 3.68 2.78 -15.45
C LEU A 51 3.79 1.26 -15.64
N LYS A 52 3.31 0.48 -14.66
CA LYS A 52 3.21 -0.98 -14.72
C LYS A 52 1.74 -1.42 -14.70
N THR A 53 1.51 -2.71 -14.82
CA THR A 53 0.17 -3.30 -14.85
C THR A 53 0.02 -4.35 -13.75
N LYS A 54 -1.20 -4.88 -13.59
CA LYS A 54 -1.49 -5.97 -12.66
C LYS A 54 -0.65 -7.23 -12.93
N GLU A 55 -0.30 -7.49 -14.18
CA GLU A 55 0.51 -8.65 -14.59
C GLU A 55 1.94 -8.58 -14.03
N ASP A 56 2.50 -7.38 -13.82
CA ASP A 56 3.81 -7.22 -13.17
C ASP A 56 3.81 -7.74 -11.71
N MET A 57 2.64 -7.94 -11.10
CA MET A 57 2.50 -8.47 -9.75
C MET A 57 2.44 -10.00 -9.68
N ALA A 58 2.35 -10.70 -10.82
CA ALA A 58 2.23 -12.16 -10.85
C ALA A 58 3.40 -12.88 -10.18
N SER A 59 4.63 -12.37 -10.32
CA SER A 59 5.82 -13.02 -9.73
C SER A 59 5.78 -13.04 -8.19
N ILE A 60 5.35 -11.94 -7.55
CA ILE A 60 5.22 -11.91 -6.09
C ILE A 60 3.98 -12.68 -5.62
N ALA A 61 2.90 -12.69 -6.40
CA ALA A 61 1.73 -13.53 -6.16
C ALA A 61 2.15 -15.01 -6.04
N SER A 62 2.83 -15.53 -7.07
CA SER A 62 3.30 -16.91 -7.11
C SER A 62 4.20 -17.24 -5.94
N LYS A 63 5.21 -16.40 -5.66
CA LYS A 63 6.17 -16.65 -4.57
C LYS A 63 5.51 -16.72 -3.19
N CYS A 64 4.55 -15.85 -2.91
CA CYS A 64 3.81 -15.89 -1.64
C CYS A 64 2.95 -17.15 -1.53
N ILE A 65 2.20 -17.51 -2.59
CA ILE A 65 1.33 -18.69 -2.60
C ILE A 65 2.14 -19.97 -2.46
N GLU A 66 3.21 -20.12 -3.24
CA GLU A 66 4.08 -21.29 -3.16
C GLU A 66 4.75 -21.43 -1.80
N SER A 67 5.27 -20.33 -1.27
CA SER A 67 5.91 -20.36 0.04
C SER A 67 4.92 -20.80 1.11
N TRP A 68 3.70 -20.28 1.10
CA TRP A 68 2.66 -20.71 2.04
C TRP A 68 2.27 -22.19 1.87
N ASN A 69 2.15 -22.67 0.63
CA ASN A 69 1.79 -24.05 0.33
C ASN A 69 2.91 -25.06 0.65
N GLN A 70 4.16 -24.63 0.66
CA GLN A 70 5.32 -25.46 1.04
C GLN A 70 5.52 -25.57 2.56
N GLU A 71 4.92 -24.67 3.35
CA GLU A 71 5.01 -24.73 4.81
C GLU A 71 4.42 -26.05 5.33
N SER A 72 5.11 -26.69 6.28
CA SER A 72 4.67 -27.98 6.83
C SER A 72 3.35 -27.90 7.61
N GLY A 73 2.66 -29.05 7.73
CA GLY A 73 1.42 -29.19 8.49
C GLY A 73 0.14 -29.01 7.67
N GLU A 74 -0.99 -29.46 8.22
CA GLU A 74 -2.30 -29.33 7.58
C GLU A 74 -2.73 -27.86 7.52
N LYS A 75 -2.97 -27.36 6.30
CA LYS A 75 -3.40 -25.98 6.08
C LYS A 75 -4.91 -25.86 6.20
N LYS A 76 -5.36 -25.22 7.28
CA LYS A 76 -6.76 -24.84 7.49
C LYS A 76 -7.13 -23.50 6.82
N THR A 77 -6.11 -22.74 6.42
CA THR A 77 -6.24 -21.45 5.75
C THR A 77 -5.49 -21.48 4.43
N GLY A 78 -6.20 -21.19 3.33
CA GLY A 78 -5.59 -20.97 2.01
C GLY A 78 -5.18 -19.51 1.79
N LEU A 79 -4.30 -19.28 0.83
CA LEU A 79 -3.90 -17.94 0.39
C LEU A 79 -4.30 -17.74 -1.07
N LEU A 80 -5.05 -16.67 -1.35
CA LEU A 80 -5.24 -16.15 -2.69
C LEU A 80 -4.48 -14.83 -2.82
N ALA A 81 -3.93 -14.58 -4.00
CA ALA A 81 -3.39 -13.28 -4.35
C ALA A 81 -4.21 -12.67 -5.48
N ILE A 82 -4.47 -11.36 -5.39
CA ILE A 82 -5.38 -10.68 -6.31
C ILE A 82 -4.73 -9.41 -6.81
N ALA A 83 -4.71 -9.22 -8.12
CA ALA A 83 -4.21 -8.01 -8.75
C ALA A 83 -5.28 -7.41 -9.67
N PHE A 84 -5.32 -6.10 -9.75
CA PHE A 84 -6.14 -5.37 -10.71
C PHE A 84 -5.37 -4.14 -11.17
N ASP A 85 -5.63 -3.68 -12.38
CA ASP A 85 -4.94 -2.49 -12.88
C ASP A 85 -5.39 -1.29 -12.05
N GLN A 86 -4.43 -0.55 -11.50
CA GLN A 86 -4.73 0.70 -10.84
C GLN A 86 -5.30 1.72 -11.82
N ARG A 87 -5.95 2.75 -11.27
CA ARG A 87 -6.57 3.79 -12.10
C ARG A 87 -5.54 4.40 -13.05
N ASN A 88 -5.98 4.62 -14.29
CA ASN A 88 -5.15 5.11 -15.38
C ASN A 88 -3.94 4.23 -15.72
N HIS A 89 -3.91 2.94 -15.35
CA HIS A 89 -2.84 2.00 -15.72
C HIS A 89 -3.42 0.78 -16.47
N GLY A 90 -2.55 0.06 -17.20
CA GLY A 90 -2.90 -1.18 -17.88
C GLY A 90 -4.20 -1.08 -18.69
N THR A 91 -5.14 -1.99 -18.47
CA THR A 91 -6.42 -2.01 -19.20
C THR A 91 -7.36 -0.85 -18.83
N ARG A 92 -6.99 0.00 -17.88
CA ARG A 92 -7.76 1.16 -17.41
C ARG A 92 -7.07 2.48 -17.76
N GLU A 93 -6.02 2.47 -18.56
CA GLU A 93 -5.35 3.70 -19.00
C GLU A 93 -6.28 4.55 -19.87
N VAL A 94 -6.47 5.81 -19.46
CA VAL A 94 -7.28 6.80 -20.18
C VAL A 94 -6.39 7.87 -20.79
N THR A 95 -5.37 8.33 -20.07
CA THR A 95 -4.45 9.37 -20.52
C THR A 95 -3.04 9.07 -20.02
N PRO A 96 -2.11 8.62 -20.89
CA PRO A 96 -0.74 8.27 -20.49
C PRO A 96 0.00 9.41 -19.79
N LEU A 97 -0.22 10.66 -20.25
CA LEU A 97 0.42 11.85 -19.67
C LEU A 97 0.10 12.03 -18.18
N SER A 98 -1.10 11.64 -17.72
CA SER A 98 -1.47 11.74 -16.31
C SER A 98 -0.67 10.80 -15.40
N ASN A 99 -0.05 9.78 -15.98
CA ASN A 99 0.89 8.95 -15.24
C ASN A 99 2.28 9.56 -15.15
N GLU A 100 2.57 10.65 -15.87
CA GLU A 100 3.91 11.22 -15.95
C GLU A 100 4.18 12.31 -14.91
N SER A 101 5.45 12.70 -14.78
CA SER A 101 5.90 13.73 -13.85
C SER A 101 5.75 15.15 -14.41
N TRP A 102 5.85 16.16 -13.54
CA TRP A 102 5.94 17.57 -13.98
C TRP A 102 7.04 17.80 -15.03
N ARG A 103 8.21 17.17 -14.86
CA ARG A 103 9.34 17.29 -15.81
C ARG A 103 9.03 16.74 -17.20
N GLN A 104 7.99 15.91 -17.32
CA GLN A 104 7.55 15.29 -18.57
C GLN A 104 6.29 15.96 -19.13
N GLY A 105 5.90 17.10 -18.57
CA GLY A 105 4.77 17.89 -19.06
C GLY A 105 3.43 17.61 -18.39
N ASN A 106 3.38 16.75 -17.35
CA ASN A 106 2.15 16.62 -16.56
C ASN A 106 2.03 17.79 -15.58
N GLU A 107 1.34 18.86 -15.99
CA GLU A 107 1.05 20.02 -15.12
C GLU A 107 0.25 19.63 -13.86
N ASN A 108 -0.56 18.56 -13.94
CA ASN A 108 -1.43 18.07 -12.88
C ASN A 108 -0.82 16.93 -12.05
N HIS A 109 0.52 16.74 -12.08
CA HIS A 109 1.17 15.59 -11.45
C HIS A 109 0.72 15.32 -10.01
N ALA A 110 0.59 16.36 -9.17
CA ALA A 110 0.14 16.17 -7.78
C ALA A 110 -1.37 15.85 -7.65
N GLN A 111 -2.20 16.25 -8.60
CA GLN A 111 -3.63 15.91 -8.61
C GLN A 111 -3.81 14.47 -9.11
N ASP A 112 -3.14 14.15 -10.22
CA ASP A 112 -3.24 12.85 -10.88
C ASP A 112 -2.71 11.74 -9.96
N MET A 113 -1.51 11.91 -9.38
CA MET A 113 -0.95 10.91 -8.46
C MET A 113 -1.85 10.65 -7.27
N PHE A 114 -2.38 11.69 -6.60
CA PHE A 114 -3.24 11.49 -5.43
C PHE A 114 -4.55 10.80 -5.78
N SER A 115 -5.18 11.21 -6.89
CA SER A 115 -6.45 10.64 -7.34
C SER A 115 -6.32 9.16 -7.71
N ILE A 116 -5.14 8.75 -8.23
CA ILE A 116 -4.84 7.34 -8.50
C ILE A 116 -4.69 6.56 -7.19
N TYR A 117 -3.96 7.07 -6.20
CA TYR A 117 -3.76 6.38 -4.92
C TYR A 117 -5.10 6.18 -4.19
N HIS A 118 -5.85 7.27 -4.07
CA HIS A 118 -7.14 7.28 -3.38
C HIS A 118 -8.17 6.42 -4.11
N GLY A 119 -8.27 6.57 -5.42
CA GLY A 119 -9.18 5.75 -6.21
C GLY A 119 -8.83 4.26 -6.17
N THR A 120 -7.54 3.90 -6.07
CA THR A 120 -7.10 2.51 -5.89
C THR A 120 -7.52 1.96 -4.53
N ALA A 121 -7.41 2.76 -3.46
CA ALA A 121 -7.88 2.34 -2.14
C ALA A 121 -9.39 2.09 -2.13
N CYS A 122 -10.18 2.99 -2.76
CA CYS A 122 -11.62 2.80 -2.93
C CYS A 122 -11.95 1.56 -3.77
N ASP A 123 -11.24 1.34 -4.88
CA ASP A 123 -11.44 0.16 -5.72
C ASP A 123 -11.11 -1.13 -4.96
N THR A 124 -10.07 -1.13 -4.11
CA THR A 124 -9.72 -2.28 -3.27
C THR A 124 -10.87 -2.63 -2.31
N SER A 125 -11.42 -1.64 -1.60
CA SER A 125 -12.58 -1.84 -0.72
C SER A 125 -13.82 -2.35 -1.47
N LEU A 126 -14.10 -1.80 -2.65
CA LEU A 126 -15.20 -2.25 -3.51
C LEU A 126 -15.01 -3.71 -3.95
N LEU A 127 -13.79 -4.09 -4.32
CA LEU A 127 -13.49 -5.46 -4.72
C LEU A 127 -13.57 -6.41 -3.53
N ILE A 128 -13.18 -5.99 -2.32
CA ILE A 128 -13.39 -6.79 -1.09
C ILE A 128 -14.86 -7.12 -0.88
N ASP A 129 -15.78 -6.16 -1.09
CA ASP A 129 -17.22 -6.38 -0.92
C ASP A 129 -17.77 -7.47 -1.85
N HIS A 130 -17.23 -7.55 -3.08
CA HIS A 130 -17.80 -8.35 -4.14
C HIS A 130 -17.04 -9.65 -4.40
N LEU A 131 -15.77 -9.76 -4.04
CA LEU A 131 -14.91 -10.89 -4.41
C LEU A 131 -15.55 -12.26 -4.15
N GLY A 132 -16.05 -12.47 -2.93
CA GLY A 132 -16.61 -13.76 -2.53
C GLY A 132 -17.77 -14.23 -3.43
N SER A 133 -18.58 -13.29 -3.94
CA SER A 133 -19.72 -13.62 -4.81
C SER A 133 -19.34 -13.98 -6.24
N TYR A 134 -18.05 -14.06 -6.57
CA TYR A 134 -17.55 -14.47 -7.88
C TYR A 134 -16.72 -15.75 -7.85
N ILE A 135 -16.03 -16.04 -6.73
CA ILE A 135 -15.03 -17.12 -6.70
C ILE A 135 -15.27 -18.25 -5.69
N LEU A 136 -16.18 -18.07 -4.74
CA LEU A 136 -16.46 -19.04 -3.68
C LEU A 136 -17.99 -19.21 -3.58
N LEU A 137 -18.55 -19.93 -4.55
CA LEU A 137 -19.99 -19.99 -4.83
C LEU A 137 -20.67 -21.24 -4.26
N ALA A 138 -19.92 -22.31 -4.00
CA ALA A 138 -20.48 -23.53 -3.46
C ALA A 138 -20.77 -23.38 -1.96
N GLN A 139 -21.77 -24.13 -1.47
CA GLN A 139 -22.18 -24.07 -0.06
C GLN A 139 -21.05 -24.43 0.92
N ASP A 140 -20.16 -25.34 0.50
CA ASP A 140 -19.04 -25.83 1.32
C ASP A 140 -17.71 -25.15 0.99
N ASP A 141 -17.72 -24.09 0.16
CA ASP A 141 -16.51 -23.31 -0.13
C ASP A 141 -15.98 -22.62 1.13
N PRO A 142 -14.64 -22.46 1.25
CA PRO A 142 -14.05 -21.79 2.40
C PRO A 142 -14.50 -20.33 2.49
N SER A 143 -14.63 -19.82 3.71
CA SER A 143 -14.97 -18.40 3.91
C SER A 143 -13.73 -17.49 3.77
N ILE A 144 -13.90 -16.28 3.23
CA ILE A 144 -12.83 -15.28 3.29
C ILE A 144 -12.82 -14.66 4.68
N ASP A 145 -11.74 -14.86 5.43
CA ASP A 145 -11.65 -14.46 6.84
C ASP A 145 -10.76 -13.23 7.08
N ARG A 146 -9.83 -12.97 6.15
CA ARG A 146 -8.82 -11.94 6.30
C ARG A 146 -8.41 -11.35 4.96
N HIS A 147 -8.13 -10.05 4.96
CA HIS A 147 -7.49 -9.38 3.84
C HIS A 147 -6.15 -8.78 4.27
N MET A 148 -5.20 -8.80 3.34
CA MET A 148 -3.89 -8.15 3.42
C MET A 148 -3.67 -7.33 2.15
N VAL A 149 -2.79 -6.33 2.20
CA VAL A 149 -2.40 -5.55 1.02
C VAL A 149 -0.89 -5.54 0.85
N LEU A 150 -0.38 -5.67 -0.37
CA LEU A 150 1.01 -5.44 -0.71
C LEU A 150 1.06 -4.48 -1.88
N GLY A 151 1.76 -3.36 -1.69
CA GLY A 151 1.90 -2.34 -2.72
C GLY A 151 3.35 -1.96 -2.98
N VAL A 152 3.67 -1.69 -4.25
CA VAL A 152 5.01 -1.29 -4.68
C VAL A 152 4.99 0.12 -5.27
N SER A 153 5.85 1.03 -4.79
CA SER A 153 5.98 2.41 -5.29
C SER A 153 4.63 3.15 -5.24
N LEU A 154 4.03 3.48 -6.39
CA LEU A 154 2.66 3.99 -6.49
C LEU A 154 1.65 3.12 -5.74
N GLY A 155 1.74 1.79 -5.91
CA GLY A 155 0.93 0.85 -5.14
C GLY A 155 1.26 0.87 -3.65
N GLY A 156 2.51 1.19 -3.27
CA GLY A 156 2.92 1.34 -1.86
C GLY A 156 2.28 2.56 -1.20
N HIS A 157 2.15 3.68 -1.93
CA HIS A 157 1.37 4.83 -1.47
C HIS A 157 -0.12 4.47 -1.32
N ALA A 158 -0.69 3.72 -2.27
CA ALA A 158 -2.06 3.24 -2.18
C ALA A 158 -2.27 2.25 -1.01
N ALA A 159 -1.30 1.37 -0.74
CA ALA A 159 -1.34 0.43 0.38
C ALA A 159 -1.38 1.14 1.73
N TRP A 160 -0.68 2.26 1.89
CA TRP A 160 -0.84 3.13 3.05
C TRP A 160 -2.27 3.65 3.21
N GLN A 161 -2.91 4.09 2.13
CA GLN A 161 -4.30 4.54 2.21
C GLN A 161 -5.25 3.38 2.55
N VAL A 162 -5.09 2.23 1.91
CA VAL A 162 -5.86 1.00 2.20
C VAL A 162 -5.74 0.59 3.66
N LEU A 163 -4.52 0.60 4.22
CA LEU A 163 -4.28 0.28 5.63
C LEU A 163 -5.08 1.19 6.58
N PHE A 164 -5.20 2.48 6.27
CA PHE A 164 -5.88 3.46 7.12
C PHE A 164 -7.39 3.57 6.86
N SER A 165 -7.86 3.21 5.66
CA SER A 165 -9.27 3.40 5.28
C SER A 165 -10.11 2.12 5.30
N GLU A 166 -9.51 0.94 5.19
CA GLU A 166 -10.23 -0.33 5.09
C GLU A 166 -10.10 -1.16 6.37
N PRO A 167 -11.13 -1.23 7.22
CA PRO A 167 -11.07 -1.97 8.49
C PRO A 167 -10.89 -3.49 8.32
N ARG A 168 -11.30 -4.08 7.17
CA ARG A 168 -11.13 -5.52 6.91
C ARG A 168 -9.70 -5.93 6.55
N ILE A 169 -8.85 -4.96 6.20
CA ILE A 169 -7.42 -5.20 5.96
C ILE A 169 -6.72 -5.30 7.32
N THR A 170 -6.10 -6.44 7.59
CA THR A 170 -5.45 -6.70 8.88
C THR A 170 -3.94 -6.58 8.83
N ALA A 171 -3.36 -6.65 7.63
CA ALA A 171 -1.93 -6.47 7.45
C ALA A 171 -1.58 -5.83 6.11
N GLY A 172 -0.43 -5.18 6.06
CA GLY A 172 0.07 -4.55 4.84
C GLY A 172 1.58 -4.60 4.69
N VAL A 173 2.03 -4.75 3.45
CA VAL A 173 3.43 -4.66 3.03
C VAL A 173 3.56 -3.46 2.10
N VAL A 174 4.31 -2.44 2.55
CA VAL A 174 4.58 -1.23 1.79
C VAL A 174 6.01 -1.26 1.28
N ILE A 175 6.17 -1.48 -0.03
CA ILE A 175 7.47 -1.42 -0.69
C ILE A 175 7.63 -0.04 -1.33
N ILE A 176 8.66 0.70 -0.93
CA ILE A 176 9.08 2.01 -1.49
C ILE A 176 7.93 3.02 -1.68
N GLY A 177 6.96 2.99 -0.77
CA GLY A 177 5.84 3.94 -0.67
C GLY A 177 6.01 4.87 0.53
N CYS A 178 5.34 6.02 0.51
CA CYS A 178 5.42 7.03 1.56
C CYS A 178 4.04 7.36 2.14
N PRO A 179 3.90 7.45 3.48
CA PRO A 179 2.67 7.86 4.16
C PRO A 179 2.49 9.39 4.24
N ASP A 180 3.43 10.18 3.71
CA ASP A 180 3.37 11.64 3.65
C ASP A 180 3.40 12.11 2.19
N TYR A 181 2.22 12.18 1.58
CA TYR A 181 2.05 12.62 0.21
C TYR A 181 2.50 14.06 -0.02
N ILE A 182 2.16 14.96 0.91
CA ILE A 182 2.45 16.39 0.80
C ILE A 182 3.96 16.61 0.73
N ASN A 183 4.72 15.94 1.59
CA ASN A 183 6.17 16.05 1.61
C ASN A 183 6.79 15.54 0.30
N VAL A 184 6.36 14.36 -0.19
CA VAL A 184 6.85 13.80 -1.46
C VAL A 184 6.57 14.75 -2.63
N MET A 185 5.35 15.29 -2.75
CA MET A 185 5.02 16.23 -3.83
C MET A 185 5.76 17.56 -3.70
N THR A 186 5.97 18.04 -2.47
CA THR A 186 6.74 19.26 -2.22
C THR A 186 8.20 19.09 -2.63
N ASP A 187 8.83 17.96 -2.29
CA ASP A 187 10.21 17.67 -2.72
C ASP A 187 10.30 17.49 -4.24
N ARG A 188 9.32 16.84 -4.86
CA ARG A 188 9.25 16.73 -6.33
C ARG A 188 9.06 18.07 -7.01
N ALA A 189 8.30 19.00 -6.43
CA ALA A 189 8.12 20.34 -6.96
C ALA A 189 9.44 21.13 -6.93
N ARG A 190 10.17 21.03 -5.81
CA ARG A 190 11.54 21.56 -5.65
C ARG A 190 12.48 21.00 -6.72
N LEU A 191 12.55 19.67 -6.84
CA LEU A 191 13.41 19.00 -7.80
C LEU A 191 13.03 19.33 -9.24
N SER A 192 11.74 19.45 -9.54
CA SER A 192 11.25 19.84 -10.87
C SER A 192 11.43 21.32 -11.18
N LYS A 193 11.94 22.12 -10.23
CA LYS A 193 12.12 23.57 -10.35
C LYS A 193 10.84 24.29 -10.75
N LEU A 194 9.70 23.82 -10.23
CA LEU A 194 8.40 24.41 -10.56
C LEU A 194 8.38 25.89 -10.16
N PRO A 195 7.89 26.81 -11.01
CA PRO A 195 7.79 28.22 -10.67
C PRO A 195 6.98 28.52 -9.41
N THR A 196 5.94 27.71 -9.14
CA THR A 196 5.12 27.85 -7.91
C THR A 196 5.85 27.43 -6.64
N TYR A 197 6.98 26.71 -6.77
CA TYR A 197 7.87 26.40 -5.68
C TYR A 197 9.03 27.40 -5.62
N THR A 198 9.75 27.60 -6.73
CA THR A 198 11.02 28.35 -6.74
C THR A 198 10.84 29.85 -6.49
N SER A 199 9.68 30.44 -6.82
CA SER A 199 9.42 31.86 -6.61
C SER A 199 9.43 32.29 -5.14
N THR A 200 9.08 31.38 -4.23
CA THR A 200 8.98 31.64 -2.79
C THR A 200 9.72 30.60 -1.95
N ASN A 201 10.60 29.80 -2.58
CA ASN A 201 11.28 28.67 -1.95
C ASN A 201 10.31 27.74 -1.20
N GLY A 202 9.15 27.45 -1.83
CA GLY A 202 8.11 26.54 -1.35
C GLY A 202 7.05 27.16 -0.45
N ALA A 203 7.22 28.38 0.05
CA ALA A 203 6.30 28.99 1.02
C ALA A 203 4.85 29.11 0.51
N THR A 204 4.66 29.23 -0.80
CA THR A 204 3.34 29.33 -1.44
C THR A 204 3.04 28.14 -2.35
N PHE A 205 3.77 27.03 -2.21
CA PHE A 205 3.53 25.84 -3.06
C PHE A 205 2.17 25.21 -2.74
N LEU A 206 1.88 25.01 -1.46
CA LEU A 206 0.56 24.56 -0.99
C LEU A 206 -0.46 25.68 -1.20
N GLY A 207 -1.56 25.37 -1.88
CA GLY A 207 -2.56 26.33 -2.33
C GLY A 207 -2.30 26.89 -3.74
N SER A 208 -1.17 26.54 -4.37
CA SER A 208 -0.87 26.95 -5.76
C SER A 208 -1.63 26.11 -6.79
N LYS A 209 -1.54 26.49 -8.08
CA LYS A 209 -2.11 25.69 -9.18
C LYS A 209 -1.56 24.25 -9.27
N HIS A 210 -0.34 24.02 -8.80
CA HIS A 210 0.30 22.70 -8.82
C HIS A 210 0.04 21.90 -7.53
N PHE A 211 -0.56 22.51 -6.51
CA PHE A 211 -1.02 21.83 -5.29
C PHE A 211 -2.21 22.60 -4.70
N PRO A 212 -3.40 22.53 -5.33
CA PRO A 212 -4.52 23.41 -4.99
C PRO A 212 -5.11 23.10 -3.61
N GLN A 213 -5.85 24.05 -3.05
CA GLN A 213 -6.48 23.91 -1.73
C GLN A 213 -7.43 22.70 -1.65
N SER A 214 -8.13 22.38 -2.74
CA SER A 214 -8.98 21.19 -2.81
C SER A 214 -8.18 19.88 -2.65
N LEU A 215 -6.96 19.81 -3.19
CA LEU A 215 -6.08 18.66 -3.02
C LEU A 215 -5.62 18.53 -1.56
N ILE A 216 -5.31 19.65 -0.89
CA ILE A 216 -4.97 19.65 0.55
C ILE A 216 -6.13 19.06 1.36
N THR A 217 -7.36 19.51 1.10
CA THR A 217 -8.56 19.03 1.81
C THR A 217 -8.78 17.53 1.65
N VAL A 218 -8.49 16.97 0.47
CA VAL A 218 -8.63 15.53 0.23
C VAL A 218 -7.46 14.76 0.86
N ALA A 219 -6.22 15.28 0.78
CA ALA A 219 -5.07 14.67 1.45
C ALA A 219 -5.30 14.55 2.97
N GLN A 220 -5.83 15.60 3.62
CA GLN A 220 -6.17 15.59 5.04
C GLN A 220 -7.21 14.54 5.46
N LYS A 221 -7.91 13.91 4.51
CA LYS A 221 -8.87 12.83 4.77
C LYS A 221 -8.30 11.44 4.57
N TYR A 222 -7.35 11.28 3.64
CA TYR A 222 -6.96 9.95 3.13
C TYR A 222 -5.46 9.68 3.10
N ASP A 223 -4.61 10.70 3.20
CA ASP A 223 -3.16 10.52 3.37
C ASP A 223 -2.85 10.34 4.86
N PRO A 224 -2.12 9.27 5.28
CA PRO A 224 -1.93 8.98 6.70
C PRO A 224 -1.33 10.15 7.48
N LYS A 225 -0.22 10.73 7.04
CA LYS A 225 0.39 11.86 7.75
C LYS A 225 -0.56 13.05 7.82
N SER A 226 -1.20 13.38 6.70
CA SER A 226 -2.10 14.54 6.63
C SER A 226 -3.37 14.36 7.46
N LEU A 227 -3.82 13.12 7.68
CA LEU A 227 -4.95 12.79 8.54
C LEU A 227 -4.72 13.21 10.01
N PHE A 228 -3.51 13.00 10.53
CA PHE A 228 -3.20 13.33 11.93
C PHE A 228 -2.72 14.77 12.13
N PHE A 229 -1.93 15.28 11.16
CA PHE A 229 -1.15 16.52 11.34
C PHE A 229 -1.43 17.59 10.28
N GLY A 230 -2.29 17.29 9.31
CA GLY A 230 -2.56 18.18 8.19
C GLY A 230 -1.29 18.55 7.42
N THR A 231 -1.16 19.83 7.07
CA THR A 231 0.00 20.36 6.34
C THR A 231 1.20 20.64 7.26
N SER A 232 1.02 20.59 8.58
CA SER A 232 2.07 20.91 9.56
C SER A 232 3.12 19.81 9.67
N PRO A 233 4.37 20.13 10.03
CA PRO A 233 5.34 19.13 10.47
C PRO A 233 4.81 18.34 11.67
N ILE A 234 5.28 17.10 11.84
CA ILE A 234 4.94 16.27 13.00
C ILE A 234 5.70 16.84 14.22
N PRO A 235 5.00 17.32 15.27
CA PRO A 235 5.66 17.88 16.45
C PRO A 235 6.00 16.77 17.45
N SER A 236 6.81 17.09 18.46
CA SER A 236 6.85 16.29 19.69
C SER A 236 5.49 16.35 20.39
N LEU A 237 4.91 15.19 20.71
CA LEU A 237 3.54 15.10 21.20
C LEU A 237 3.46 15.27 22.72
N SER A 238 2.63 16.21 23.18
CA SER A 238 2.21 16.29 24.58
C SER A 238 1.17 15.21 24.92
N PRO A 239 0.92 14.90 26.21
CA PRO A 239 -0.14 13.97 26.60
C PRO A 239 -1.54 14.35 26.09
N SER A 240 -1.83 15.66 25.95
CA SER A 240 -3.10 16.12 25.39
C SER A 240 -3.19 15.83 23.88
N GLU A 241 -2.10 16.01 23.14
CA GLU A 241 -2.05 15.66 21.71
C GLU A 241 -2.15 14.15 21.50
N GLN A 242 -1.43 13.35 22.29
CA GLN A 242 -1.57 11.89 22.28
C GLN A 242 -3.02 11.45 22.51
N SER A 243 -3.70 12.05 23.49
CA SER A 243 -5.12 11.77 23.78
C SER A 243 -6.03 12.17 22.62
N ARG A 244 -5.73 13.29 21.93
CA ARG A 244 -6.48 13.76 20.76
C ARG A 244 -6.33 12.81 19.56
N LEU A 245 -5.16 12.22 19.36
CA LEU A 245 -4.85 11.36 18.21
C LEU A 245 -5.31 9.91 18.41
N ARG A 246 -5.48 9.46 19.65
CA ARG A 246 -5.85 8.07 19.99
C ARG A 246 -7.11 7.56 19.28
N PRO A 247 -8.25 8.29 19.22
CA PRO A 247 -9.44 7.78 18.53
C PRO A 247 -9.19 7.50 17.04
N THR A 248 -8.39 8.33 16.37
CA THR A 248 -8.02 8.11 14.97
C THR A 248 -7.11 6.89 14.81
N LEU A 249 -6.15 6.67 15.71
CA LEU A 249 -5.33 5.45 15.71
C LEU A 249 -6.19 4.20 15.91
N GLU A 250 -7.15 4.26 16.84
CA GLU A 250 -8.09 3.17 17.12
C GLU A 250 -8.96 2.81 15.92
N SER A 251 -9.50 3.82 15.22
CA SER A 251 -10.38 3.59 14.08
C SER A 251 -9.65 3.26 12.79
N THR A 252 -8.33 3.46 12.73
CA THR A 252 -7.54 3.26 11.51
C THR A 252 -6.69 2.01 11.59
N ILE A 253 -5.68 1.94 12.46
CA ILE A 253 -4.61 0.93 12.37
C ILE A 253 -4.53 -0.03 13.56
N LYS A 254 -5.44 0.06 14.54
CA LYS A 254 -5.47 -0.85 15.69
C LYS A 254 -5.44 -2.32 15.26
N GLY A 255 -4.58 -3.11 15.92
CA GLY A 255 -4.43 -4.55 15.69
C GLY A 255 -3.79 -4.92 14.35
N LYS A 256 -3.39 -3.95 13.53
CA LYS A 256 -2.82 -4.23 12.21
C LYS A 256 -1.35 -4.58 12.30
N ARG A 257 -0.90 -5.37 11.32
CA ARG A 257 0.52 -5.66 11.09
C ARG A 257 1.01 -4.89 9.86
N ILE A 258 2.13 -4.19 9.96
CA ILE A 258 2.64 -3.37 8.86
C ILE A 258 4.14 -3.64 8.69
N LEU A 259 4.53 -4.07 7.50
CA LEU A 259 5.92 -4.09 7.04
C LEU A 259 6.15 -2.93 6.09
N VAL A 260 7.16 -2.12 6.36
CA VAL A 260 7.62 -1.03 5.50
C VAL A 260 9.02 -1.35 5.01
N CYS A 261 9.23 -1.28 3.71
CA CYS A 261 10.47 -1.60 3.05
C CYS A 261 10.93 -0.42 2.19
N SER A 262 12.04 0.21 2.57
CA SER A 262 12.55 1.41 1.88
C SER A 262 13.99 1.24 1.38
N GLY A 263 14.30 1.74 0.19
CA GLY A 263 15.68 1.81 -0.29
C GLY A 263 16.44 2.95 0.39
N ALA A 264 17.62 2.70 0.95
CA ALA A 264 18.43 3.76 1.58
C ALA A 264 18.87 4.84 0.58
N ASP A 265 19.07 4.44 -0.69
CA ASP A 265 19.56 5.31 -1.76
C ASP A 265 18.42 5.75 -2.71
N ASP A 266 17.17 5.53 -2.32
CA ASP A 266 15.99 5.91 -3.10
C ASP A 266 15.91 7.43 -3.24
N LYS A 267 16.01 7.92 -4.48
CA LYS A 267 15.90 9.36 -4.82
C LYS A 267 14.51 9.76 -5.30
N LEU A 268 13.61 8.81 -5.56
CA LEU A 268 12.27 9.06 -6.08
C LEU A 268 11.22 9.10 -4.97
N VAL A 269 11.38 8.23 -3.97
CA VAL A 269 10.63 8.21 -2.71
C VAL A 269 11.63 8.05 -1.55
N PRO A 270 12.35 9.11 -1.19
CA PRO A 270 13.38 9.03 -0.16
C PRO A 270 12.81 8.61 1.20
N TYR A 271 13.49 7.70 1.92
CA TYR A 271 13.06 7.23 3.25
C TYR A 271 12.81 8.39 4.23
N LYS A 272 13.63 9.45 4.17
CA LYS A 272 13.46 10.68 4.97
C LYS A 272 12.08 11.33 4.85
N SER A 273 11.32 11.06 3.78
CA SER A 273 9.95 11.55 3.62
C SER A 273 8.96 10.77 4.47
N SER A 274 9.23 9.48 4.71
CA SER A 274 8.42 8.58 5.55
C SER A 274 8.85 8.60 7.02
N GLU A 275 10.14 8.81 7.27
CA GLU A 275 10.78 8.69 8.59
C GLU A 275 10.07 9.45 9.72
N PRO A 276 9.62 10.72 9.56
CA PRO A 276 8.92 11.41 10.65
C PRO A 276 7.63 10.70 11.07
N PHE A 277 6.84 10.21 10.11
CA PHE A 277 5.58 9.53 10.40
C PHE A 277 5.82 8.14 10.99
N LEU A 278 6.83 7.43 10.50
CA LEU A 278 7.23 6.13 11.06
C LEU A 278 7.79 6.26 12.47
N THR A 279 8.52 7.35 12.76
CA THR A 279 8.98 7.67 14.12
C THR A 279 7.78 7.91 15.04
N PHE A 280 6.80 8.71 14.61
CA PHE A 280 5.55 8.90 15.34
C PHE A 280 4.84 7.57 15.64
N LEU A 281 4.71 6.67 14.65
CA LEU A 281 4.08 5.36 14.87
C LEU A 281 4.88 4.50 15.86
N LYS A 282 6.21 4.46 15.73
CA LYS A 282 7.08 3.71 16.66
C LYS A 282 6.99 4.25 18.10
N GLU A 283 6.91 5.57 18.27
CA GLU A 283 6.70 6.20 19.57
C GLU A 283 5.31 5.89 20.15
N ALA A 284 4.30 5.72 19.30
CA ALA A 284 2.95 5.35 19.71
C ALA A 284 2.84 3.88 20.11
N THR A 285 3.39 2.98 19.30
CA THR A 285 3.13 1.52 19.37
C THR A 285 4.28 0.71 19.95
N GLY A 286 5.42 1.33 20.25
CA GLY A 286 6.58 0.65 20.83
C GLY A 286 6.28 0.06 22.21
N LYS A 287 7.23 -0.73 22.74
CA LYS A 287 7.10 -1.40 24.05
C LYS A 287 6.73 -0.43 25.19
N ASP A 288 7.28 0.78 25.14
CA ASP A 288 7.01 1.88 26.09
C ASP A 288 6.17 3.00 25.44
N GLY A 289 5.44 2.66 24.38
CA GLY A 289 4.62 3.59 23.61
C GLY A 289 3.40 4.09 24.39
N TRP A 290 2.87 5.24 23.98
CA TRP A 290 1.75 5.89 24.67
C TRP A 290 0.37 5.38 24.24
N TRP A 291 0.31 4.43 23.31
CA TRP A 291 -0.92 3.85 22.79
C TRP A 291 -0.86 2.32 22.70
N ASP A 292 -1.76 1.67 23.45
CA ASP A 292 -1.95 0.22 23.44
C ASP A 292 -2.83 -0.23 22.26
N GLY A 293 -2.27 -0.09 21.06
CA GLY A 293 -2.95 -0.37 19.80
C GLY A 293 -2.79 -1.79 19.28
N ASP A 294 -1.94 -2.61 19.91
CA ASP A 294 -1.52 -3.93 19.42
C ASP A 294 -1.09 -3.94 17.94
N VAL A 295 -0.35 -2.90 17.53
CA VAL A 295 0.14 -2.76 16.16
C VAL A 295 1.52 -3.36 16.05
N TYR A 296 1.70 -4.34 15.16
CA TYR A 296 3.02 -4.80 14.77
C TYR A 296 3.54 -3.89 13.66
N LEU A 297 4.62 -3.15 13.92
CA LEU A 297 5.28 -2.31 12.92
C LEU A 297 6.73 -2.75 12.73
N GLU A 298 7.06 -3.12 11.49
CA GLU A 298 8.41 -3.40 11.05
C GLU A 298 8.80 -2.41 9.95
N ASP A 299 9.94 -1.74 10.10
CA ASP A 299 10.41 -0.68 9.21
C ASP A 299 11.87 -0.94 8.81
N ASN A 300 12.05 -1.53 7.64
CA ASN A 300 13.34 -1.98 7.12
C ASN A 300 13.84 -1.03 6.03
N VAL A 301 15.08 -0.55 6.22
CA VAL A 301 15.79 0.30 5.25
C VAL A 301 16.98 -0.47 4.70
N TYR A 302 17.05 -0.60 3.37
CA TYR A 302 17.99 -1.48 2.68
C TYR A 302 19.18 -0.68 2.12
N PRO A 303 20.42 -0.83 2.65
CA PRO A 303 21.60 -0.12 2.17
C PRO A 303 21.93 -0.46 0.71
N GLY A 304 22.37 0.52 -0.08
CA GLY A 304 22.73 0.30 -1.48
C GLY A 304 21.55 0.15 -2.44
N VAL A 305 20.31 0.17 -1.94
CA VAL A 305 19.09 -0.02 -2.73
C VAL A 305 18.46 1.33 -3.05
N GLY A 306 18.26 1.61 -4.33
CA GLY A 306 17.52 2.77 -4.84
C GLY A 306 16.00 2.54 -4.88
N HIS A 307 15.32 3.12 -5.87
CA HIS A 307 13.87 2.95 -6.06
C HIS A 307 13.53 1.62 -6.75
N ALA A 308 13.73 0.49 -6.06
CA ALA A 308 13.53 -0.84 -6.63
C ALA A 308 12.96 -1.83 -5.60
N PHE A 309 12.15 -2.79 -6.08
CA PHE A 309 11.69 -3.91 -5.27
C PHE A 309 12.78 -4.99 -5.23
N SER A 310 13.75 -4.81 -4.33
CA SER A 310 14.96 -5.65 -4.24
C SER A 310 14.68 -7.07 -3.74
N GLU A 311 15.64 -8.00 -3.94
CA GLU A 311 15.53 -9.37 -3.43
C GLU A 311 15.33 -9.43 -1.91
N GLY A 312 16.00 -8.54 -1.16
CA GLY A 312 15.82 -8.45 0.28
C GLY A 312 14.38 -8.11 0.66
N MET A 313 13.82 -7.11 -0.02
CA MET A 313 12.42 -6.71 0.18
C MET A 313 11.44 -7.83 -0.21
N VAL A 314 11.72 -8.59 -1.27
CA VAL A 314 10.91 -9.74 -1.67
C VAL A 314 10.93 -10.81 -0.59
N ARG A 315 12.11 -11.15 -0.04
CA ARG A 315 12.24 -12.13 1.04
C ARG A 315 11.45 -11.72 2.28
N ASP A 316 11.60 -10.46 2.71
CA ASP A 316 10.90 -9.96 3.89
C ASP A 316 9.39 -9.87 3.67
N ALA A 317 8.94 -9.52 2.46
CA ALA A 317 7.52 -9.53 2.11
C ALA A 317 6.91 -10.94 2.20
N ILE A 318 7.58 -11.95 1.63
CA ILE A 318 7.11 -13.36 1.69
C ILE A 318 7.10 -13.85 3.13
N ARG A 319 8.18 -13.62 3.88
CA ARG A 319 8.28 -13.98 5.31
C ARG A 319 7.14 -13.35 6.11
N PHE A 320 6.93 -12.05 5.95
CA PHE A 320 5.89 -11.33 6.67
C PHE A 320 4.48 -11.83 6.33
N VAL A 321 4.20 -12.17 5.06
CA VAL A 321 2.93 -12.77 4.64
C VAL A 321 2.73 -14.12 5.33
N ASN A 322 3.73 -15.00 5.33
CA ASN A 322 3.65 -16.30 5.99
C ASN A 322 3.47 -16.16 7.51
N ASP A 323 4.25 -15.29 8.15
CA ASP A 323 4.12 -15.01 9.58
C ASP A 323 2.74 -14.46 9.92
N THR A 324 2.13 -13.69 9.01
CA THR A 324 0.77 -13.17 9.16
C THR A 324 -0.26 -14.27 9.05
N LEU A 325 -0.14 -15.17 8.09
CA LEU A 325 -1.03 -16.32 7.92
C LEU A 325 -0.94 -17.31 9.09
N ALA A 326 0.25 -17.50 9.66
CA ALA A 326 0.47 -18.35 10.83
C ALA A 326 -0.09 -17.77 12.13
N SER A 327 -0.23 -16.45 12.23
CA SER A 327 -0.85 -15.80 13.38
C SER A 327 -2.38 -15.99 13.38
N PRO A 328 -2.99 -16.24 14.55
CA PRO A 328 -4.44 -16.26 14.67
C PRO A 328 -5.07 -14.96 14.14
N PRO A 329 -6.27 -14.99 13.54
CA PRO A 329 -6.98 -13.77 13.21
C PRO A 329 -7.16 -12.92 14.47
N ALA A 330 -6.94 -11.60 14.35
CA ALA A 330 -7.32 -10.68 15.41
C ALA A 330 -8.80 -10.92 15.75
N ALA A 331 -9.15 -10.92 17.04
CA ALA A 331 -10.53 -11.12 17.47
C ALA A 331 -11.42 -10.09 16.75
N LYS A 332 -12.52 -10.55 16.12
CA LYS A 332 -13.49 -9.65 15.50
C LYS A 332 -14.02 -8.71 16.59
N ILE A 333 -13.74 -7.42 16.46
CA ILE A 333 -14.30 -6.36 17.30
C ILE A 333 -15.77 -6.15 16.90
#